data_AF-A0A0B1SNJ7-F1
#
_entry.id   AF-A0A0B1SNJ7-F1
#
_cell.length_a   1.000
_cell.length_b   1.000
_cell.length_c   1.000
_cell.angle_alpha   90.00
_cell.angle_beta   90.00
_cell.angle_gamma   90.00
#
_symmetry.space_group_name_H-M   'P 1'
#
loop_
_entity.id
_entity.type
_entity.pdbx_description
1 polymer ?
#
loop_
_entity_poly.entity_id
_entity_poly.type
_entity_poly.pdbx_seq_one_letter_code
_entity_poly.pdbx_strand_id
1 'polypeptide(L)'
;MDTVTGIVTSLDNGPLPGLLPNHKGSVLLFLDRVYGIDSQDMLFHFLEQSFLPDLRAATMMDSPRALESDTALALNRYLCNAVLPLLTNHSHFFADAEHHSALLDATLHTVYRMNRLKSLTKNQREAVSDFLVAITRELPPGMMIKLLRKVIVDIQQITDMTVLVPLRLITLHYERCGKYYGNGNQYGVATEIEKRLSMLLFYAIFDSLGSRPYDPDLFGKALPCLTAIGSAISPDYALTVGVEDATKLKDPMDDGAWIPKPVDVSRVDMPRDLQMMTDAFAEHFHDSWASRKLEKGWVHGELYSRQQLTHPRLKPFSLLKDFEKAFYRERCAECLKALLVWGYTFDLADRDAADKAASAHTPSGTTIQNFATTQ
;
A
#
# COMPACT_ATOMS: atom_id res chain seq x y z
N MET A 1 14.10 -52.58 -34.45
CA MET A 1 15.22 -52.18 -33.58
C MET A 1 15.55 -50.75 -33.89
N ASP A 2 14.97 -49.87 -33.07
CA ASP A 2 15.69 -48.88 -32.28
C ASP A 2 16.49 -47.76 -32.95
N THR A 3 15.91 -46.57 -32.76
CA THR A 3 16.49 -45.29 -32.31
C THR A 3 17.57 -44.60 -33.16
N VAL A 4 17.33 -43.31 -33.44
CA VAL A 4 18.14 -42.20 -32.90
C VAL A 4 17.49 -40.83 -33.25
N THR A 5 17.09 -40.15 -32.17
CA THR A 5 17.10 -38.69 -31.89
C THR A 5 16.29 -37.70 -32.72
N GLY A 6 15.48 -36.89 -32.00
CA GLY A 6 15.25 -35.50 -32.39
C GLY A 6 13.89 -34.88 -32.09
N ILE A 7 13.28 -35.09 -30.92
CA ILE A 7 12.17 -34.21 -30.47
C ILE A 7 12.68 -33.38 -29.30
N VAL A 8 13.14 -32.17 -29.60
CA VAL A 8 13.28 -31.10 -28.61
C VAL A 8 11.90 -30.47 -28.48
N THR A 9 11.19 -30.80 -27.41
CA THR A 9 9.99 -30.07 -26.99
C THR A 9 10.42 -28.72 -26.39
N SER A 10 10.33 -27.66 -27.19
CA SER A 10 10.31 -26.29 -26.65
C SER A 10 8.94 -26.06 -25.99
N LEU A 11 8.84 -26.38 -24.71
CA LEU A 11 7.78 -25.87 -23.84
C LEU A 11 8.05 -24.38 -23.61
N ASP A 12 7.58 -23.56 -24.53
CA ASP A 12 7.39 -22.13 -24.31
C ASP A 12 6.21 -21.97 -23.34
N ASN A 13 6.50 -22.11 -22.04
CA ASN A 13 5.56 -21.82 -20.97
C ASN A 13 5.36 -20.30 -20.89
N GLY A 14 4.55 -19.77 -21.80
CA GLY A 14 3.82 -18.53 -21.57
C GLY A 14 2.97 -18.64 -20.29
N PRO A 15 2.50 -17.52 -19.73
CA PRO A 15 1.66 -17.56 -18.53
C PRO A 15 0.45 -18.47 -18.78
N LEU A 16 0.15 -19.33 -17.80
CA LEU A 16 -0.99 -20.26 -17.79
C LEU A 16 -2.27 -19.58 -18.31
N PRO A 17 -3.21 -20.31 -18.96
CA PRO A 17 -4.41 -19.73 -19.54
C PRO A 17 -5.36 -19.22 -18.44
N GLY A 18 -5.11 -18.00 -17.98
CA GLY A 18 -6.04 -17.24 -17.15
C GLY A 18 -7.18 -16.70 -18.01
N LEU A 19 -8.36 -16.53 -17.43
CA LEU A 19 -9.46 -15.85 -18.11
C LEU A 19 -9.04 -14.43 -18.47
N LEU A 20 -9.08 -14.11 -19.76
CA LEU A 20 -8.91 -12.74 -20.25
C LEU A 20 -10.00 -11.83 -19.65
N PRO A 21 -9.77 -10.51 -19.55
CA PRO A 21 -10.74 -9.58 -18.99
C PRO A 21 -12.14 -9.69 -19.61
N ASN A 22 -12.21 -9.93 -20.92
CA ASN A 22 -13.48 -10.13 -21.63
C ASN A 22 -14.23 -11.38 -21.15
N HIS A 23 -13.52 -12.50 -20.92
CA HIS A 23 -14.13 -13.73 -20.41
C HIS A 23 -14.59 -13.54 -18.96
N LYS A 24 -13.78 -12.88 -18.13
CA LYS A 24 -14.17 -12.53 -16.75
C LYS A 24 -15.45 -11.69 -16.73
N GLY A 25 -15.58 -10.72 -17.63
CA GLY A 25 -16.79 -9.88 -17.74
C GLY A 25 -18.05 -10.68 -18.05
N SER A 26 -18.00 -11.55 -19.06
CA SER A 26 -19.16 -12.39 -19.41
C SER A 26 -19.55 -13.36 -18.30
N VAL A 27 -18.56 -14.00 -17.66
CA VAL A 27 -18.80 -14.92 -16.54
C VAL A 27 -19.41 -14.17 -15.35
N LEU A 28 -18.88 -12.99 -15.02
CA LEU A 28 -19.39 -12.19 -13.90
C LEU A 28 -20.85 -11.76 -14.14
N LEU A 29 -21.17 -11.26 -15.34
CA LEU A 29 -22.54 -10.90 -15.70
C LEU A 29 -23.49 -12.11 -15.63
N PHE A 30 -23.04 -13.29 -16.03
CA PHE A 30 -23.83 -14.50 -15.91
C PHE A 30 -24.07 -14.87 -14.43
N LEU A 31 -23.01 -14.87 -13.62
CA LEU A 31 -23.11 -15.19 -12.19
C LEU A 31 -24.07 -14.23 -11.46
N ASP A 32 -23.92 -12.94 -11.72
CA ASP A 32 -24.79 -11.89 -11.17
C ASP A 32 -26.26 -12.07 -11.59
N ARG A 33 -26.52 -12.39 -12.86
CA ARG A 33 -27.89 -12.53 -13.37
C ARG A 33 -28.58 -13.82 -12.97
N VAL A 34 -27.84 -14.91 -12.80
CA VAL A 34 -28.40 -16.25 -12.54
C VAL A 34 -28.42 -16.59 -11.05
N TYR A 35 -27.33 -16.30 -10.34
CA TYR A 35 -27.19 -16.62 -8.93
C TYR A 35 -27.38 -15.39 -8.05
N GLY A 36 -27.00 -14.21 -8.54
CA GLY A 36 -26.99 -12.98 -7.75
C GLY A 36 -25.90 -12.99 -6.68
N ILE A 37 -25.68 -11.84 -6.06
CA ILE A 37 -24.90 -11.72 -4.84
C ILE A 37 -25.87 -11.56 -3.68
N ASP A 38 -25.98 -12.60 -2.87
CA ASP A 38 -26.98 -12.72 -1.80
C ASP A 38 -26.43 -12.40 -0.41
N SER A 39 -25.11 -12.32 -0.26
CA SER A 39 -24.45 -12.20 1.03
C SER A 39 -23.25 -11.24 0.98
N GLN A 40 -23.02 -10.58 2.12
CA GLN A 40 -21.86 -9.72 2.33
C GLN A 40 -20.56 -10.52 2.14
N ASP A 41 -20.44 -11.70 2.76
CA ASP A 41 -19.25 -12.55 2.66
C ASP A 41 -18.89 -12.91 1.21
N MET A 42 -19.88 -13.21 0.37
CA MET A 42 -19.67 -13.49 -1.05
C MET A 42 -19.11 -12.26 -1.79
N LEU A 43 -19.68 -11.08 -1.56
CA LEU A 43 -19.19 -9.84 -2.16
C LEU A 43 -17.74 -9.55 -1.74
N PHE A 44 -17.43 -9.65 -0.45
CA PHE A 44 -16.10 -9.39 0.09
C PHE A 44 -15.07 -10.41 -0.40
N HIS A 45 -15.46 -11.68 -0.55
CA HIS A 45 -14.63 -12.71 -1.16
C HIS A 45 -14.27 -12.37 -2.62
N PHE A 46 -15.26 -12.00 -3.44
CA PHE A 46 -14.99 -11.56 -4.83
C PHE A 46 -14.15 -10.30 -4.89
N LEU A 47 -14.41 -9.34 -4.00
CA LEU A 47 -13.68 -8.09 -3.90
C LEU A 47 -12.19 -8.34 -3.62
N GLU A 48 -11.88 -9.19 -2.64
CA GLU A 48 -10.51 -9.50 -2.24
C GLU A 48 -9.78 -10.35 -3.29
N GLN A 49 -10.41 -11.44 -3.75
CA GLN A 49 -9.73 -12.46 -4.55
C GLN A 49 -9.71 -12.16 -6.05
N SER A 50 -10.65 -11.35 -6.56
CA SER A 50 -10.73 -11.04 -8.00
C SER A 50 -10.68 -9.55 -8.28
N PHE A 51 -11.61 -8.75 -7.74
CA PHE A 51 -11.81 -7.40 -8.22
C PHE A 51 -10.69 -6.44 -7.83
N LEU A 52 -10.24 -6.46 -6.57
CA LEU A 52 -9.17 -5.58 -6.10
C LEU A 52 -7.82 -5.84 -6.81
N PRO A 53 -7.38 -7.08 -7.02
CA PRO A 53 -6.23 -7.37 -7.88
C PRO A 53 -6.37 -6.79 -9.29
N ASP A 54 -7.54 -6.96 -9.93
CA ASP A 54 -7.80 -6.44 -11.28
C ASP A 54 -7.82 -4.89 -11.30
N LEU A 55 -8.41 -4.24 -10.28
CA LEU A 55 -8.40 -2.79 -10.10
C LEU A 55 -6.97 -2.25 -9.95
N ARG A 56 -6.14 -2.92 -9.14
CA ARG A 56 -4.72 -2.56 -8.97
C ARG A 56 -3.95 -2.70 -10.28
N ALA A 57 -4.15 -3.81 -11.00
CA ALA A 57 -3.54 -4.03 -12.30
C ALA A 57 -3.90 -2.92 -13.30
N ALA A 58 -5.16 -2.46 -13.32
CA ALA A 58 -5.57 -1.34 -14.17
C ALA A 58 -4.80 -0.06 -13.83
N THR A 59 -4.63 0.26 -12.54
CA THR A 59 -3.85 1.43 -12.13
C THR A 59 -2.34 1.32 -12.38
N MET A 60 -1.80 0.11 -12.44
CA MET A 60 -0.38 -0.12 -12.72
C MET A 60 -0.05 -0.09 -14.21
N MET A 61 -1.02 -0.44 -15.07
CA MET A 61 -0.84 -0.39 -16.52
C MET A 61 -1.00 1.03 -17.11
N ASP A 62 -1.38 2.02 -16.29
CA ASP A 62 -1.45 3.41 -16.74
C ASP A 62 -0.07 3.93 -17.10
N SER A 63 0.10 4.23 -18.37
CA SER A 63 1.34 4.68 -18.98
C SER A 63 0.94 5.52 -20.20
N PRO A 64 1.79 6.44 -20.70
CA PRO A 64 1.50 7.13 -21.95
C PRO A 64 1.15 6.18 -23.12
N ARG A 65 1.64 4.93 -23.08
CA ARG A 65 1.34 3.86 -24.04
C ARG A 65 0.13 3.00 -23.68
N ALA A 66 -0.56 3.26 -22.57
CA ALA A 66 -1.72 2.48 -22.15
C ALA A 66 -2.89 2.59 -23.16
N LEU A 67 -2.99 3.72 -23.86
CA LEU A 67 -3.94 3.92 -24.95
C LEU A 67 -3.71 2.99 -26.15
N GLU A 68 -2.50 2.45 -26.29
CA GLU A 68 -2.10 1.53 -27.36
C GLU A 68 -2.17 0.07 -26.90
N SER A 69 -2.45 -0.18 -25.62
CA SER A 69 -2.47 -1.52 -25.03
C SER A 69 -3.89 -2.10 -25.03
N ASP A 70 -4.13 -3.08 -25.91
CA ASP A 70 -5.40 -3.80 -25.98
C ASP A 70 -5.80 -4.46 -24.66
N THR A 71 -4.82 -4.96 -23.91
CA THR A 71 -5.03 -5.57 -22.59
C THR A 71 -5.46 -4.54 -21.55
N ALA A 72 -4.84 -3.36 -21.52
CA ALA A 72 -5.23 -2.27 -20.62
C ALA A 72 -6.64 -1.76 -20.92
N LEU A 73 -6.98 -1.57 -22.21
CA LEU A 73 -8.32 -1.16 -22.63
C LEU A 73 -9.38 -2.24 -22.37
N ALA A 74 -9.06 -3.51 -22.56
CA ALA A 74 -9.96 -4.62 -22.21
C ALA A 74 -10.22 -4.68 -20.70
N LEU A 75 -9.19 -4.49 -19.88
CA LEU A 75 -9.33 -4.46 -18.42
C LEU A 75 -10.21 -3.29 -17.96
N ASN A 76 -9.98 -2.09 -18.49
CA ASN A 76 -10.81 -0.91 -18.17
C ASN A 76 -12.28 -1.12 -18.56
N ARG A 77 -12.55 -1.77 -19.70
CA ARG A 77 -13.92 -2.14 -20.10
C ARG A 77 -14.55 -3.13 -19.13
N TYR A 78 -13.84 -4.19 -18.76
CA TYR A 78 -14.32 -5.17 -17.78
C TYR A 78 -14.67 -4.50 -16.44
N LEU A 79 -13.75 -3.70 -15.90
CA LEU A 79 -13.93 -3.07 -14.60
C LEU A 79 -15.07 -2.05 -14.62
N CYS A 80 -15.14 -1.18 -15.63
CA CYS A 80 -16.13 -0.10 -15.65
C CYS A 80 -17.52 -0.54 -16.12
N ASN A 81 -17.63 -1.61 -16.91
CA ASN A 81 -18.92 -2.04 -17.46
C ASN A 81 -19.55 -3.21 -16.69
N ALA A 82 -18.76 -3.99 -15.95
CA ALA A 82 -19.26 -5.15 -15.21
C ALA A 82 -19.00 -5.01 -13.70
N VAL A 83 -17.75 -4.84 -13.28
CA VAL A 83 -17.39 -4.85 -11.85
C VAL A 83 -17.96 -3.65 -11.10
N LEU A 84 -17.65 -2.43 -11.52
CA LEU A 84 -18.09 -1.22 -10.80
C LEU A 84 -19.61 -1.07 -10.75
N PRO A 85 -20.38 -1.32 -11.84
CA PRO A 85 -21.84 -1.30 -11.77
C PRO A 85 -22.40 -2.34 -10.80
N LEU A 86 -21.83 -3.56 -10.78
CA LEU A 86 -22.22 -4.60 -9.83
C LEU A 86 -21.94 -4.16 -8.39
N LEU A 87 -20.73 -3.68 -8.09
CA LEU A 87 -20.39 -3.17 -6.75
C LEU A 87 -21.27 -1.97 -6.35
N THR A 88 -21.68 -1.13 -7.31
CA THR A 88 -22.59 0.00 -7.08
C THR A 88 -23.99 -0.48 -6.73
N ASN A 89 -24.53 -1.46 -7.45
CA ASN A 89 -25.85 -2.03 -7.18
C ASN A 89 -25.92 -2.73 -5.82
N HIS A 90 -24.80 -3.32 -5.41
CA HIS A 90 -24.65 -4.04 -4.14
C HIS A 90 -23.99 -3.20 -3.04
N SER A 91 -24.05 -1.86 -3.15
CA SER A 91 -23.34 -0.97 -2.22
C SER A 91 -23.76 -1.15 -0.77
N HIS A 92 -25.03 -1.47 -0.51
CA HIS A 92 -25.58 -1.69 0.83
C HIS A 92 -24.80 -2.74 1.65
N PHE A 93 -24.11 -3.69 1.00
CA PHE A 93 -23.25 -4.64 1.71
C PHE A 93 -21.97 -4.00 2.27
N PHE A 94 -21.61 -2.78 1.90
CA PHE A 94 -20.49 -2.06 2.52
C PHE A 94 -20.87 -1.39 3.84
N ALA A 95 -22.16 -1.33 4.19
CA ALA A 95 -22.60 -0.85 5.50
C ALA A 95 -22.14 -1.81 6.61
N ASP A 96 -21.79 -1.24 7.77
CA ASP A 96 -21.38 -1.96 8.99
C ASP A 96 -20.22 -2.96 8.80
N ALA A 97 -19.39 -2.77 7.76
CA ALA A 97 -18.30 -3.67 7.39
C ALA A 97 -16.92 -3.28 7.96
N GLU A 98 -16.88 -2.72 9.17
CA GLU A 98 -15.65 -2.20 9.79
C GLU A 98 -14.55 -3.26 9.96
N HIS A 99 -14.94 -4.53 10.14
CA HIS A 99 -14.02 -5.68 10.20
C HIS A 99 -13.19 -5.85 8.92
N HIS A 100 -13.70 -5.39 7.76
CA HIS A 100 -13.02 -5.40 6.47
C HIS A 100 -12.40 -4.03 6.12
N SER A 101 -12.16 -3.17 7.10
CA SER A 101 -11.68 -1.79 6.89
C SER A 101 -10.43 -1.69 6.01
N ALA A 102 -9.47 -2.60 6.14
CA ALA A 102 -8.28 -2.63 5.30
C ALA A 102 -8.58 -2.89 3.82
N LEU A 103 -9.52 -3.79 3.53
CA LEU A 103 -9.94 -4.10 2.15
C LEU A 103 -10.73 -2.94 1.54
N LEU A 104 -11.61 -2.34 2.33
CA LEU A 104 -12.40 -1.18 1.91
C LEU A 104 -11.52 0.04 1.64
N ASP A 105 -10.56 0.32 2.53
CA ASP A 105 -9.56 1.39 2.36
C ASP A 105 -8.77 1.18 1.06
N ALA A 106 -8.27 -0.05 0.84
CA ALA A 106 -7.56 -0.39 -0.39
C ALA A 106 -8.43 -0.24 -1.64
N THR A 107 -9.69 -0.67 -1.59
CA THR A 107 -10.64 -0.57 -2.71
C THR A 107 -10.96 0.88 -3.03
N LEU A 108 -11.32 1.67 -2.00
CA LEU A 108 -11.66 3.08 -2.12
C LEU A 108 -10.51 3.88 -2.74
N HIS A 109 -9.30 3.72 -2.21
CA HIS A 109 -8.11 4.41 -2.73
C HIS A 109 -7.75 3.97 -4.15
N THR A 110 -7.90 2.68 -4.47
CA THR A 110 -7.59 2.16 -5.82
C THR A 110 -8.59 2.68 -6.85
N VAL A 111 -9.89 2.66 -6.55
CA VAL A 111 -10.92 3.16 -7.47
C VAL A 111 -10.87 4.68 -7.59
N TYR A 112 -10.56 5.39 -6.50
CA TYR A 112 -10.32 6.84 -6.56
C TYR A 112 -9.14 7.18 -7.48
N ARG A 113 -8.03 6.43 -7.41
CA ARG A 113 -6.92 6.55 -8.36
C ARG A 113 -7.35 6.22 -9.78
N MET A 114 -8.23 5.24 -9.95
CA MET A 114 -8.74 4.83 -11.26
C MET A 114 -9.44 6.00 -11.99
N ASN A 115 -10.08 6.92 -11.26
CA ASN A 115 -10.68 8.13 -11.84
C ASN A 115 -9.67 9.03 -12.59
N ARG A 116 -8.38 8.97 -12.22
CA ARG A 116 -7.30 9.78 -12.81
C ARG A 116 -6.66 9.13 -14.05
N LEU A 117 -7.00 7.89 -14.38
CA LEU A 117 -6.43 7.18 -15.53
C LEU A 117 -6.72 7.92 -16.84
N LYS A 118 -5.70 8.12 -17.66
CA LYS A 118 -5.86 8.83 -18.94
C LYS A 118 -6.57 7.99 -19.99
N SER A 119 -6.46 6.66 -19.88
CA SER A 119 -7.08 5.69 -20.79
C SER A 119 -8.61 5.55 -20.65
N LEU A 120 -9.24 6.16 -19.63
CA LEU A 120 -10.68 6.06 -19.42
C LEU A 120 -11.47 7.06 -20.26
N THR A 121 -12.54 6.55 -20.89
CA THR A 121 -13.57 7.36 -21.54
C THR A 121 -14.45 8.09 -20.52
N LYS A 122 -15.22 9.09 -20.96
CA LYS A 122 -16.15 9.85 -20.09
C LYS A 122 -17.15 8.92 -19.37
N ASN A 123 -17.82 8.02 -20.09
CA ASN A 123 -18.80 7.10 -19.52
C ASN A 123 -18.17 6.14 -18.50
N GLN A 124 -16.92 5.71 -18.72
CA GLN A 124 -16.20 4.88 -17.76
C GLN A 124 -15.86 5.66 -16.48
N ARG A 125 -15.49 6.94 -16.58
CA ARG A 125 -15.29 7.80 -15.41
C ARG A 125 -16.60 8.05 -14.66
N GLU A 126 -17.73 8.11 -15.35
CA GLU A 126 -19.05 8.20 -14.69
C GLU A 126 -19.32 6.93 -13.86
N ALA A 127 -19.05 5.74 -14.39
CA ALA A 127 -19.16 4.49 -13.60
C ALA A 127 -18.24 4.47 -12.37
N VAL A 128 -17.00 4.98 -12.50
CA VAL A 128 -16.07 5.18 -11.36
C VAL A 128 -16.67 6.14 -10.35
N SER A 129 -17.18 7.29 -10.80
CA SER A 129 -17.80 8.30 -9.94
C SER A 129 -19.01 7.76 -9.19
N ASP A 130 -19.87 6.99 -9.85
CA ASP A 130 -21.11 6.48 -9.26
C ASP A 130 -20.81 5.43 -8.20
N PHE A 131 -19.82 4.55 -8.43
CA PHE A 131 -19.34 3.64 -7.40
C PHE A 131 -18.74 4.40 -6.21
N LEU A 132 -17.87 5.38 -6.45
CA LEU A 132 -17.25 6.16 -5.36
C LEU A 132 -18.30 6.89 -4.50
N VAL A 133 -19.34 7.41 -5.14
CA VAL A 133 -20.50 8.01 -4.46
C VAL A 133 -21.26 6.95 -3.65
N ALA A 134 -21.52 5.78 -4.24
CA ALA A 134 -22.26 4.70 -3.58
C ALA A 134 -21.50 4.17 -2.34
N ILE A 135 -20.22 3.81 -2.47
CA ILE A 135 -19.43 3.32 -1.33
C ILE A 135 -19.30 4.40 -0.24
N THR A 136 -19.14 5.66 -0.61
CA THR A 136 -19.03 6.77 0.36
C THR A 136 -20.31 6.99 1.14
N ARG A 137 -21.48 6.59 0.62
CA ARG A 137 -22.75 6.65 1.37
C ARG A 137 -22.83 5.62 2.48
N GLU A 138 -22.06 4.55 2.39
CA GLU A 138 -22.12 3.42 3.32
C GLU A 138 -20.98 3.46 4.34
N LEU A 139 -19.82 4.03 3.97
CA LEU A 139 -18.65 4.07 4.85
C LEU A 139 -18.80 5.08 6.01
N PRO A 140 -18.39 4.73 7.23
CA PRO A 140 -18.36 5.65 8.37
C PRO A 140 -17.33 6.77 8.17
N PRO A 141 -17.52 7.94 8.82
CA PRO A 141 -16.68 9.11 8.57
C PRO A 141 -15.19 8.89 8.90
N GLY A 142 -14.88 8.09 9.91
CA GLY A 142 -13.49 7.78 10.29
C GLY A 142 -12.69 7.07 9.19
N MET A 143 -13.34 6.25 8.36
CA MET A 143 -12.66 5.57 7.24
C MET A 143 -12.35 6.50 6.08
N MET A 144 -13.09 7.61 5.94
CA MET A 144 -12.90 8.58 4.85
C MET A 144 -11.70 9.51 5.09
N ILE A 145 -11.15 9.57 6.30
CA ILE A 145 -10.12 10.56 6.68
C ILE A 145 -8.85 10.43 5.83
N LYS A 146 -8.39 9.21 5.57
CA LYS A 146 -7.20 8.99 4.72
C LYS A 146 -7.43 9.48 3.29
N LEU A 147 -8.62 9.21 2.74
CA LEU A 147 -8.98 9.69 1.42
C LEU A 147 -9.11 11.21 1.39
N LEU A 148 -9.75 11.84 2.39
CA LEU A 148 -9.88 13.30 2.46
C LEU A 148 -8.51 13.99 2.47
N ARG A 149 -7.53 13.46 3.20
CA ARG A 149 -6.13 13.96 3.16
C ARG A 149 -5.55 13.91 1.74
N LYS A 150 -5.75 12.79 1.05
CA LYS A 150 -5.30 12.61 -0.33
C LYS A 150 -5.98 13.60 -1.28
N VAL A 151 -7.29 13.79 -1.14
CA VAL A 151 -8.07 14.71 -1.97
C VAL A 151 -7.61 16.16 -1.82
N ILE A 152 -7.22 16.60 -0.62
CA ILE A 152 -6.67 17.97 -0.40
C ILE A 152 -5.46 18.20 -1.31
N VAL A 153 -4.52 17.25 -1.33
CA VAL A 153 -3.31 17.33 -2.15
C VAL A 153 -3.67 17.29 -3.63
N ASP A 154 -4.57 16.39 -4.03
CA ASP A 154 -4.98 16.23 -5.41
C ASP A 154 -5.70 17.49 -5.96
N ILE A 155 -6.60 18.13 -5.21
CA ILE A 155 -7.31 19.35 -5.63
C ILE A 155 -6.36 20.53 -5.89
N GLN A 156 -5.25 20.60 -5.15
CA GLN A 156 -4.23 21.64 -5.35
C GLN A 156 -3.41 21.43 -6.61
N GLN A 157 -3.31 20.19 -7.12
CA GLN A 157 -2.45 19.83 -8.24
C GLN A 157 -3.19 19.63 -9.57
N ILE A 158 -4.48 19.27 -9.54
CA ILE A 158 -5.19 18.82 -10.73
C ILE A 158 -5.85 19.98 -11.49
N THR A 159 -5.55 20.12 -12.78
CA THR A 159 -6.05 21.21 -13.64
C THR A 159 -7.37 20.94 -14.39
N ASP A 160 -7.84 19.69 -14.46
CA ASP A 160 -8.85 19.27 -15.48
C ASP A 160 -10.15 18.66 -14.88
N MET A 161 -10.99 18.08 -15.76
CA MET A 161 -12.27 17.36 -15.49
C MET A 161 -12.21 16.32 -14.36
N THR A 162 -11.02 15.88 -13.97
CA THR A 162 -10.79 14.92 -12.87
C THR A 162 -11.03 15.53 -11.48
N VAL A 163 -11.12 16.86 -11.33
CA VAL A 163 -11.48 17.55 -10.06
C VAL A 163 -12.96 17.38 -9.71
N LEU A 164 -13.84 17.14 -10.69
CA LEU A 164 -15.29 17.12 -10.46
C LEU A 164 -15.74 15.94 -9.57
N VAL A 165 -15.11 14.77 -9.73
CA VAL A 165 -15.42 13.58 -8.92
C VAL A 165 -15.03 13.76 -7.45
N PRO A 166 -13.80 14.21 -7.10
CA PRO A 166 -13.45 14.58 -5.73
C PRO A 166 -14.41 15.60 -5.12
N LEU A 167 -14.81 16.65 -5.85
CA LEU A 167 -15.76 17.65 -5.33
C LEU A 167 -17.14 17.04 -5.03
N ARG A 168 -17.67 16.20 -5.93
CA ARG A 168 -18.92 15.47 -5.72
C ARG A 168 -18.84 14.54 -4.50
N LEU A 169 -17.73 13.84 -4.34
CA LEU A 169 -17.46 12.94 -3.22
C LEU A 169 -17.47 13.67 -1.87
N ILE A 170 -16.74 14.79 -1.80
CA ILE A 170 -16.63 15.61 -0.59
C ILE A 170 -17.98 16.21 -0.24
N THR A 171 -18.68 16.78 -1.23
CA THR A 171 -20.00 17.39 -1.02
C THR A 171 -20.94 16.38 -0.35
N LEU A 172 -21.04 15.18 -0.91
CA LEU A 172 -21.89 14.10 -0.39
C LEU A 172 -21.48 13.68 1.03
N HIS A 173 -20.18 13.56 1.28
CA HIS A 173 -19.65 13.19 2.59
C HIS A 173 -20.05 14.21 3.66
N TYR A 174 -19.85 15.51 3.42
CA TYR A 174 -20.18 16.55 4.40
C TYR A 174 -21.68 16.81 4.51
N GLU A 175 -22.48 16.63 3.46
CA GLU A 175 -23.95 16.69 3.55
C GLU A 175 -24.49 15.58 4.46
N ARG A 176 -23.97 14.36 4.33
CA ARG A 176 -24.38 13.21 5.15
C ARG A 176 -23.82 13.29 6.58
N CYS A 177 -22.53 13.60 6.70
CA CYS A 177 -21.80 13.56 7.97
C CYS A 177 -21.66 14.94 8.63
N GLY A 178 -22.35 15.99 8.19
CA GLY A 178 -22.18 17.34 8.72
C GLY A 178 -22.34 17.44 10.24
N LYS A 179 -23.32 16.70 10.80
CA LYS A 179 -23.53 16.62 12.25
C LYS A 179 -22.33 16.03 13.01
N TYR A 180 -21.62 15.06 12.43
CA TYR A 180 -20.42 14.46 13.03
C TYR A 180 -19.32 15.51 13.28
N TYR A 181 -19.13 16.44 12.34
CA TYR A 181 -18.11 17.48 12.43
C TYR A 181 -18.50 18.66 13.33
N GLY A 182 -19.80 18.85 13.59
CA GLY A 182 -20.32 19.84 14.54
C GLY A 182 -20.65 19.23 15.89
N ASN A 183 -21.95 18.90 16.06
CA ASN A 183 -22.58 18.57 17.34
C ASN A 183 -22.53 17.07 17.70
N GLY A 184 -21.98 16.23 16.84
CA GLY A 184 -21.97 14.77 16.95
C GLY A 184 -23.17 14.09 16.27
N ASN A 185 -22.99 12.80 15.96
CA ASN A 185 -24.04 11.90 15.46
C ASN A 185 -23.82 10.45 15.95
N GLN A 186 -24.47 9.47 15.31
CA GLN A 186 -24.33 8.04 15.62
C GLN A 186 -22.90 7.50 15.52
N TYR A 187 -22.01 8.17 14.79
CA TYR A 187 -20.59 7.83 14.67
C TYR A 187 -19.72 8.55 15.71
N GLY A 188 -20.33 9.27 16.67
CA GLY A 188 -19.64 10.08 17.67
C GLY A 188 -19.45 11.53 17.23
N VAL A 189 -18.35 12.14 17.70
CA VAL A 189 -17.99 13.53 17.42
C VAL A 189 -16.62 13.54 16.75
N ALA A 190 -16.45 14.34 15.72
CA ALA A 190 -15.17 14.53 15.06
C ALA A 190 -14.11 15.07 16.03
N THR A 191 -12.92 14.49 15.95
CA THR A 191 -11.72 14.95 16.65
C THR A 191 -11.27 16.31 16.12
N GLU A 192 -10.48 17.02 16.92
CA GLU A 192 -9.89 18.31 16.56
C GLU A 192 -9.08 18.23 15.26
N ILE A 193 -8.39 17.11 15.04
CA ILE A 193 -7.58 16.84 13.83
C ILE A 193 -8.48 16.73 12.59
N GLU A 194 -9.64 16.09 12.72
CA GLU A 194 -10.59 15.90 11.61
C GLU A 194 -11.32 17.21 11.26
N LYS A 195 -11.69 18.01 12.27
CA LYS A 195 -12.23 19.36 12.07
C LYS A 195 -11.19 20.26 11.38
N ARG A 196 -9.92 20.19 11.80
CA ARG A 196 -8.80 20.90 11.16
C ARG A 196 -8.61 20.49 9.71
N LEU A 197 -8.67 19.19 9.42
CA LEU A 197 -8.57 18.66 8.06
C LEU A 197 -9.66 19.22 7.15
N SER A 198 -10.90 19.28 7.68
CA SER A 198 -12.06 19.81 6.96
C SER A 198 -11.86 21.29 6.57
N MET A 199 -11.26 22.09 7.46
CA MET A 199 -10.92 23.49 7.16
C MET A 199 -9.81 23.62 6.13
N LEU A 200 -8.76 22.79 6.22
CA LEU A 200 -7.69 22.78 5.21
C LEU A 200 -8.23 22.42 3.83
N LEU A 201 -9.20 21.51 3.76
CA LEU A 201 -9.90 21.17 2.53
C LEU A 201 -10.72 22.35 1.98
N PHE A 202 -11.41 23.10 2.85
CA PHE A 202 -12.10 24.32 2.46
C PHE A 202 -11.14 25.32 1.79
N TYR A 203 -10.03 25.65 2.44
CA TYR A 203 -9.04 26.58 1.90
C TYR A 203 -8.39 26.05 0.62
N ALA A 204 -8.04 24.76 0.56
CA ALA A 204 -7.47 24.16 -0.64
C ALA A 204 -8.41 24.27 -1.85
N ILE A 205 -9.72 24.05 -1.66
CA ILE A 205 -10.72 24.24 -2.73
C ILE A 205 -10.84 25.73 -3.07
N PHE A 206 -10.97 26.59 -2.07
CA PHE A 206 -11.16 28.03 -2.26
C PHE A 206 -10.00 28.69 -3.01
N ASP A 207 -8.76 28.42 -2.60
CA ASP A 207 -7.54 28.94 -3.24
C ASP A 207 -7.36 28.37 -4.66
N SER A 208 -7.71 27.09 -4.85
CA SER A 208 -7.66 26.43 -6.15
C SER A 208 -8.69 27.02 -7.13
N LEU A 209 -9.87 27.45 -6.65
CA LEU A 209 -10.85 28.17 -7.47
C LEU A 209 -10.43 29.61 -7.75
N GLY A 210 -9.88 30.30 -6.74
CA GLY A 210 -9.47 31.72 -6.86
C GLY A 210 -8.30 31.94 -7.83
N SER A 211 -7.48 30.91 -8.05
CA SER A 211 -6.37 30.95 -9.02
C SER A 211 -6.76 30.57 -10.45
N ARG A 212 -8.00 30.12 -10.70
CA ARG A 212 -8.48 29.60 -11.99
C ARG A 212 -9.41 30.58 -12.70
N PRO A 213 -9.47 30.54 -14.05
CA PRO A 213 -10.53 31.22 -14.80
C PRO A 213 -11.91 30.65 -14.43
N TYR A 214 -12.94 31.47 -14.56
CA TYR A 214 -14.31 31.05 -14.30
C TYR A 214 -14.76 29.94 -15.27
N ASP A 215 -15.15 28.81 -14.70
CA ASP A 215 -15.76 27.68 -15.39
C ASP A 215 -17.11 27.36 -14.71
N PRO A 216 -18.25 27.51 -15.42
CA PRO A 216 -19.58 27.26 -14.85
C PRO A 216 -19.74 25.86 -14.25
N ASP A 217 -19.16 24.84 -14.89
CA ASP A 217 -19.31 23.45 -14.45
C ASP A 217 -18.50 23.19 -13.17
N LEU A 218 -17.28 23.72 -13.12
CA LEU A 218 -16.42 23.63 -11.94
C LEU A 218 -17.03 24.38 -10.75
N PHE A 219 -17.41 25.64 -10.92
CA PHE A 219 -17.99 26.46 -9.86
C PHE A 219 -19.34 25.90 -9.41
N GLY A 220 -20.14 25.38 -10.33
CA GLY A 220 -21.42 24.71 -10.02
C GLY A 220 -21.27 23.48 -9.14
N LYS A 221 -20.13 22.79 -9.17
CA LYS A 221 -19.83 21.66 -8.26
C LYS A 221 -19.04 22.07 -7.01
N ALA A 222 -18.22 23.10 -7.10
CA ALA A 222 -17.36 23.50 -5.99
C ALA A 222 -18.08 24.36 -4.95
N LEU A 223 -19.04 25.20 -5.33
CA LEU A 223 -19.81 26.02 -4.39
C LEU A 223 -20.66 25.18 -3.41
N PRO A 224 -21.41 24.14 -3.85
CA PRO A 224 -22.08 23.22 -2.93
C PRO A 224 -21.09 22.54 -1.97
N CYS A 225 -19.92 22.14 -2.47
CA CYS A 225 -18.86 21.53 -1.67
C CYS A 225 -18.37 22.45 -0.54
N LEU A 226 -18.03 23.70 -0.88
CA LEU A 226 -17.62 24.72 0.09
C LEU A 226 -18.72 25.00 1.12
N THR A 227 -19.98 25.07 0.66
CA THR A 227 -21.15 25.30 1.53
C THR A 227 -21.35 24.14 2.50
N ALA A 228 -21.23 22.89 2.03
CA ALA A 228 -21.36 21.70 2.86
C ALA A 228 -20.27 21.64 3.93
N ILE A 229 -19.01 21.91 3.57
CA ILE A 229 -17.91 21.96 4.54
C ILE A 229 -18.11 23.10 5.54
N GLY A 230 -18.42 24.31 5.05
CA GLY A 230 -18.62 25.49 5.90
C GLY A 230 -19.78 25.34 6.89
N SER A 231 -20.82 24.60 6.51
CA SER A 231 -21.96 24.31 7.41
C SER A 231 -21.65 23.23 8.44
N ALA A 232 -20.63 22.39 8.20
CA ALA A 232 -20.27 21.28 9.07
C ALA A 232 -19.29 21.68 10.18
N ILE A 233 -18.58 22.80 10.04
CA ILE A 233 -17.55 23.27 10.99
C ILE A 233 -18.05 24.56 11.67
N SER A 234 -17.73 24.75 12.96
CA SER A 234 -18.02 26.02 13.65
C SER A 234 -17.24 27.19 12.99
N PRO A 235 -17.85 28.39 12.84
CA PRO A 235 -17.16 29.59 12.36
C PRO A 235 -15.89 29.94 13.13
N ASP A 236 -15.82 29.57 14.42
CA ASP A 236 -14.68 29.86 15.30
C ASP A 236 -13.38 29.17 14.86
N TYR A 237 -13.46 28.10 14.06
CA TYR A 237 -12.28 27.42 13.55
C TYR A 237 -11.47 28.27 12.57
N ALA A 238 -12.12 29.19 11.84
CA ALA A 238 -11.46 30.11 10.91
C ALA A 238 -10.44 31.03 11.60
N LEU A 239 -10.52 31.17 12.92
CA LEU A 239 -9.62 32.01 13.73
C LEU A 239 -8.38 31.26 14.24
N THR A 240 -8.35 29.92 14.12
CA THR A 240 -7.25 29.10 14.63
C THR A 240 -6.08 29.03 13.64
N VAL A 241 -5.53 30.16 13.18
CA VAL A 241 -4.45 30.14 12.17
C VAL A 241 -3.09 29.75 12.79
N GLY A 242 -2.92 28.49 13.15
CA GLY A 242 -1.60 27.89 13.36
C GLY A 242 -0.92 27.69 12.00
N VAL A 243 -0.07 28.65 11.62
CA VAL A 243 0.70 28.70 10.35
C VAL A 243 1.70 27.53 10.23
N GLU A 244 2.01 26.84 11.32
CA GLU A 244 3.11 25.87 11.40
C GLU A 244 2.82 24.48 10.80
N ASP A 245 1.56 24.11 10.54
CA ASP A 245 1.20 22.74 10.11
C ASP A 245 0.84 22.58 8.63
N ALA A 246 0.63 23.68 7.88
CA ALA A 246 0.44 23.60 6.42
C ALA A 246 1.68 23.03 5.71
N THR A 247 2.86 23.12 6.35
CA THR A 247 4.11 22.51 5.91
C THR A 247 4.16 21.00 6.15
N LYS A 248 3.43 20.45 7.12
CA LYS A 248 3.38 18.99 7.37
C LYS A 248 2.46 18.22 6.42
N LEU A 249 1.57 18.90 5.71
CA LEU A 249 0.74 18.30 4.66
C LEU A 249 1.43 18.30 3.29
N LYS A 250 2.58 18.97 3.17
CA LYS A 250 3.47 18.92 2.01
C LYS A 250 4.42 17.72 2.09
N ASP A 251 3.94 16.52 2.39
CA ASP A 251 4.72 15.34 1.99
C ASP A 251 4.58 15.25 0.46
N PRO A 252 5.68 15.37 -0.31
CA PRO A 252 5.58 15.32 -1.75
C PRO A 252 5.09 13.93 -2.16
N MET A 253 3.92 13.90 -2.80
CA MET A 253 3.52 12.88 -3.75
C MET A 253 3.36 11.46 -3.16
N ASP A 254 2.17 11.15 -2.63
CA ASP A 254 1.63 9.79 -2.75
C ASP A 254 0.74 9.73 -4.00
N ASP A 255 1.36 9.64 -5.19
CA ASP A 255 0.63 9.38 -6.44
C ASP A 255 0.03 7.95 -6.48
N GLY A 256 0.01 7.25 -5.33
CA GLY A 256 -0.45 5.87 -5.17
C GLY A 256 0.46 4.84 -5.83
N ALA A 257 1.48 5.27 -6.56
CA ALA A 257 2.63 4.43 -6.86
C ALA A 257 3.48 4.37 -5.59
N TRP A 258 3.72 3.16 -5.07
CA TRP A 258 4.71 2.98 -4.02
C TRP A 258 6.07 3.36 -4.59
N ILE A 259 6.50 4.59 -4.30
CA ILE A 259 7.83 5.09 -4.61
C ILE A 259 8.59 5.09 -3.27
N PRO A 260 9.39 4.05 -2.98
CA PRO A 260 10.17 4.05 -1.77
C PRO A 260 11.11 5.26 -1.81
N LYS A 261 11.20 5.98 -0.70
CA LYS A 261 12.18 7.04 -0.47
C LYS A 261 13.28 6.49 0.45
N PRO A 262 14.15 5.58 -0.03
CA PRO A 262 15.23 5.05 0.81
C PRO A 262 16.20 6.18 1.16
N VAL A 263 16.82 6.05 2.32
CA VAL A 263 17.88 6.96 2.75
C VAL A 263 19.20 6.57 2.08
N ASP A 264 19.93 7.54 1.55
CA ASP A 264 21.25 7.29 0.96
C ASP A 264 22.29 7.10 2.06
N VAL A 265 22.85 5.90 2.14
CA VAL A 265 23.88 5.49 3.12
C VAL A 265 25.28 5.39 2.50
N SER A 266 25.44 5.67 1.21
CA SER A 266 26.69 5.47 0.48
C SER A 266 27.85 6.32 1.00
N ARG A 267 27.54 7.51 1.52
CA ARG A 267 28.51 8.51 2.01
C ARG A 267 28.67 8.54 3.52
N VAL A 268 28.10 7.56 4.22
CA VAL A 268 28.17 7.49 5.69
C VAL A 268 29.39 6.69 6.11
N ASP A 269 30.33 7.40 6.72
CA ASP A 269 31.50 6.79 7.36
C ASP A 269 31.10 6.21 8.71
N MET A 270 31.37 4.93 8.91
CA MET A 270 31.02 4.23 10.13
C MET A 270 32.14 4.38 11.17
N PRO A 271 31.86 4.91 12.38
CA PRO A 271 32.81 4.92 13.50
C PRO A 271 33.35 3.52 13.81
N ARG A 272 34.59 3.45 14.31
CA ARG A 272 35.27 2.16 14.58
C ARG A 272 34.50 1.26 15.55
N ASP A 273 33.88 1.85 16.58
CA ASP A 273 33.11 1.08 17.57
C ASP A 273 31.87 0.42 16.93
N LEU A 274 31.24 1.10 15.96
CA LEU A 274 30.13 0.55 15.20
C LEU A 274 30.56 -0.49 14.16
N GLN A 275 31.79 -0.40 13.65
CA GLN A 275 32.35 -1.46 12.80
C GLN A 275 32.55 -2.75 13.61
N MET A 276 33.08 -2.66 14.84
CA MET A 276 33.20 -3.81 15.75
C MET A 276 31.84 -4.39 16.11
N MET A 277 30.86 -3.54 16.39
CA MET A 277 29.47 -3.95 16.61
C MET A 277 28.89 -4.68 15.39
N THR A 278 29.19 -4.20 14.17
CA THR A 278 28.75 -4.82 12.92
C THR A 278 29.28 -6.24 12.78
N ASP A 279 30.56 -6.47 13.12
CA ASP A 279 31.16 -7.80 13.07
C ASP A 279 30.49 -8.77 14.06
N ALA A 280 30.30 -8.34 15.31
CA ALA A 280 29.61 -9.14 16.32
C ALA A 280 28.15 -9.42 15.93
N PHE A 281 27.46 -8.45 15.32
CA PHE A 281 26.09 -8.61 14.89
C PHE A 281 25.95 -9.53 13.67
N ALA A 282 26.93 -9.51 12.75
CA ALA A 282 27.00 -10.42 11.62
C ALA A 282 27.16 -11.88 12.07
N GLU A 283 28.02 -12.13 13.07
CA GLU A 283 28.18 -13.45 13.68
C GLU A 283 26.89 -13.90 14.40
N HIS A 284 26.30 -13.03 15.22
CA HIS A 284 25.05 -13.32 15.91
C HIS A 284 23.88 -13.61 14.94
N PHE A 285 23.79 -12.89 13.82
CA PHE A 285 22.78 -13.12 12.80
C PHE A 285 22.93 -14.50 12.14
N HIS A 286 24.18 -14.91 11.87
CA HIS A 286 24.49 -16.24 11.38
C HIS A 286 24.14 -17.32 12.41
N ASP A 287 24.46 -17.10 13.68
CA ASP A 287 24.11 -18.03 14.76
C ASP A 287 22.59 -18.21 14.90
N SER A 288 21.83 -17.11 14.94
CA SER A 288 20.37 -17.18 14.99
C SER A 288 19.76 -17.88 13.77
N TRP A 289 20.36 -17.71 12.59
CA TRP A 289 19.96 -18.47 11.39
C TRP A 289 20.29 -19.96 11.52
N ALA A 290 21.49 -20.29 12.00
CA ALA A 290 21.96 -21.67 12.12
C ALA A 290 21.19 -22.44 13.19
N SER A 291 20.95 -21.84 14.36
CA SER A 291 20.12 -22.41 15.43
C SER A 291 18.72 -22.79 14.94
N ARG A 292 17.99 -21.87 14.26
CA ARG A 292 16.66 -22.17 13.68
C ARG A 292 16.68 -23.25 12.59
N LYS A 293 17.83 -23.44 11.93
CA LYS A 293 18.02 -24.50 10.94
C LYS A 293 18.27 -25.85 11.62
N LEU A 294 19.12 -25.88 12.63
CA LEU A 294 19.40 -27.05 13.46
C LEU A 294 18.12 -27.55 14.16
N GLU A 295 17.31 -26.66 14.74
CA GLU A 295 15.99 -26.98 15.31
C GLU A 295 15.04 -27.65 14.31
N LYS A 296 15.20 -27.35 13.01
CA LYS A 296 14.41 -27.95 11.92
C LYS A 296 15.07 -29.21 11.34
N GLY A 297 16.08 -29.76 12.02
CA GLY A 297 16.80 -30.96 11.61
C GLY A 297 17.78 -30.76 10.46
N TRP A 298 18.15 -29.52 10.13
CA TRP A 298 19.19 -29.29 9.11
C TRP A 298 20.57 -29.54 9.69
N VAL A 299 21.44 -30.18 8.91
CA VAL A 299 22.82 -30.48 9.29
C VAL A 299 23.81 -29.90 8.28
N HIS A 300 25.08 -29.82 8.66
CA HIS A 300 26.15 -29.46 7.75
C HIS A 300 26.28 -30.49 6.61
N GLY A 301 26.47 -30.00 5.39
CA GLY A 301 26.90 -30.83 4.26
C GLY A 301 27.52 -29.95 3.17
N GLU A 302 28.46 -30.49 2.41
CA GLU A 302 29.22 -29.73 1.40
C GLU A 302 28.33 -29.13 0.30
N LEU A 303 27.20 -29.79 0.03
CA LEU A 303 26.19 -29.37 -0.93
C LEU A 303 24.85 -29.14 -0.23
N TYR A 304 24.10 -28.17 -0.76
CA TYR A 304 22.74 -27.93 -0.33
C TYR A 304 21.79 -29.04 -0.82
N SER A 305 21.06 -29.67 0.09
CA SER A 305 20.03 -30.65 -0.24
C SER A 305 18.81 -30.46 0.64
N ARG A 306 17.65 -30.22 0.02
CA ARG A 306 16.37 -30.16 0.74
C ARG A 306 15.88 -31.55 1.16
N GLN A 307 16.23 -32.59 0.41
CA GLN A 307 15.84 -33.97 0.72
C GLN A 307 16.64 -34.52 1.91
N GLN A 308 17.95 -34.24 1.94
CA GLN A 308 18.85 -34.70 3.02
C GLN A 308 18.98 -33.67 4.16
N LEU A 309 18.29 -32.52 4.05
CA LEU A 309 18.35 -31.39 4.98
C LEU A 309 19.80 -30.91 5.25
N THR A 310 20.63 -30.83 4.21
CA THR A 310 22.03 -30.38 4.33
C THR A 310 22.22 -28.95 3.86
N HIS A 311 23.08 -28.19 4.53
CA HIS A 311 23.45 -26.83 4.11
C HIS A 311 24.94 -26.50 4.35
N PRO A 312 25.68 -25.99 3.34
CA PRO A 312 27.14 -25.77 3.42
C PRO A 312 27.58 -24.64 4.35
N ARG A 313 26.66 -23.74 4.67
CA ARG A 313 26.90 -22.64 5.63
C ARG A 313 26.63 -23.03 7.08
N LEU A 314 26.13 -24.23 7.39
CA LEU A 314 25.96 -24.68 8.79
C LEU A 314 27.31 -25.07 9.40
N LYS A 315 28.12 -24.06 9.69
CA LYS A 315 29.45 -24.15 10.29
C LYS A 315 29.73 -22.85 11.05
N PRO A 316 30.74 -22.82 11.92
CA PRO A 316 31.11 -21.60 12.64
C PRO A 316 31.30 -20.41 11.70
N PHE A 317 30.87 -19.21 12.12
CA PHE A 317 30.95 -17.99 11.31
C PHE A 317 32.38 -17.72 10.82
N SER A 318 33.38 -18.00 11.67
CA SER A 318 34.81 -17.90 11.36
C SER A 318 35.27 -18.77 10.19
N LEU A 319 34.57 -19.87 9.88
CA LEU A 319 34.88 -20.81 8.78
C LEU A 319 34.08 -20.52 7.49
N LEU A 320 33.24 -19.48 7.50
CA LEU A 320 32.62 -18.98 6.28
C LEU A 320 33.66 -18.34 5.35
N LYS A 321 33.38 -18.34 4.05
CA LYS A 321 34.22 -17.67 3.06
C LYS A 321 34.12 -16.17 3.25
N ASP A 322 35.16 -15.43 2.88
CA ASP A 322 35.22 -13.99 3.13
C ASP A 322 34.07 -13.22 2.46
N PHE A 323 33.66 -13.61 1.26
CA PHE A 323 32.50 -13.00 0.60
C PHE A 323 31.18 -13.26 1.35
N GLU A 324 31.04 -14.40 2.02
CA GLU A 324 29.83 -14.74 2.80
C GLU A 324 29.77 -13.92 4.09
N LYS A 325 30.93 -13.73 4.74
CA LYS A 325 31.06 -12.84 5.91
C LYS A 325 30.82 -11.39 5.53
N ALA A 326 31.40 -10.95 4.40
CA ALA A 326 31.22 -9.61 3.88
C ALA A 326 29.75 -9.29 3.62
N PHE A 327 28.99 -10.24 3.06
CA PHE A 327 27.54 -10.08 2.87
C PHE A 327 26.79 -9.80 4.18
N TYR A 328 27.07 -10.55 5.25
CA TYR A 328 26.42 -10.31 6.54
C TYR A 328 26.83 -8.96 7.14
N ARG A 329 28.12 -8.63 7.09
CA ARG A 329 28.63 -7.34 7.58
C ARG A 329 28.01 -6.17 6.84
N GLU A 330 27.92 -6.24 5.51
CA GLU A 330 27.34 -5.19 4.67
C GLU A 330 25.87 -4.95 5.05
N ARG A 331 25.08 -6.01 5.24
CA ARG A 331 23.67 -5.88 5.65
C ARG A 331 23.52 -5.27 7.04
N CYS A 332 24.33 -5.68 8.01
CA CYS A 332 24.34 -5.08 9.33
C CYS A 332 24.78 -3.61 9.25
N ALA A 333 25.78 -3.30 8.43
CA ALA A 333 26.33 -1.96 8.27
C ALA A 333 25.33 -0.98 7.63
N GLU A 334 24.63 -1.39 6.57
CA GLU A 334 23.60 -0.57 5.90
C GLU A 334 22.51 -0.13 6.89
N CYS A 335 22.04 -1.04 7.76
CA CYS A 335 21.06 -0.75 8.79
C CYS A 335 21.56 0.29 9.80
N LEU A 336 22.80 0.13 10.31
CA LEU A 336 23.39 1.08 11.26
C LEU A 336 23.65 2.44 10.61
N LYS A 337 24.11 2.48 9.35
CA LYS A 337 24.28 3.73 8.59
C LYS A 337 22.96 4.47 8.40
N ALA A 338 21.87 3.75 8.11
CA ALA A 338 20.54 4.38 7.96
C ALA A 338 20.11 5.09 9.25
N LEU A 339 20.33 4.46 10.41
CA LEU A 339 20.08 5.06 11.73
C LEU A 339 20.90 6.33 11.94
N LEU A 340 22.19 6.33 11.56
CA LEU A 340 23.04 7.52 11.64
C LEU A 340 22.51 8.66 10.75
N VAL A 341 22.05 8.37 9.52
CA VAL A 341 21.49 9.41 8.63
C VAL A 341 20.18 9.97 9.17
N TRP A 342 19.37 9.16 9.83
CA TRP A 342 18.17 9.62 10.53
C TRP A 342 18.46 10.41 11.82
N GLY A 343 19.73 10.58 12.19
CA GLY A 343 20.16 11.39 13.34
C GLY A 343 20.16 10.64 14.67
N TYR A 344 20.10 9.31 14.66
CA TYR A 344 20.26 8.51 15.87
C TYR A 344 21.74 8.45 16.30
N THR A 345 21.98 8.52 17.61
CA THR A 345 23.29 8.33 18.22
C THR A 345 23.36 6.99 18.93
N PHE A 346 24.56 6.40 18.96
CA PHE A 346 24.82 5.13 19.64
C PHE A 346 25.75 5.37 20.81
N ASP A 347 25.23 5.18 22.02
CA ASP A 347 26.00 5.32 23.26
C ASP A 347 25.96 4.00 24.04
N LEU A 348 27.10 3.59 24.59
CA LEU A 348 27.18 2.41 25.44
C LEU A 348 26.70 2.78 26.85
N ALA A 349 25.44 2.45 27.15
CA ALA A 349 24.79 2.86 28.40
C ALA A 349 25.24 2.06 29.64
N ASP A 350 25.61 0.79 29.49
CA ASP A 350 25.97 -0.09 30.60
C ASP A 350 27.05 -1.11 30.18
N ARG A 351 28.28 -0.93 30.69
CA ARG A 351 29.42 -1.81 30.43
C ARG A 351 29.24 -3.18 31.08
N ASP A 352 28.63 -3.24 32.26
CA ASP A 352 28.42 -4.51 32.97
C ASP A 352 27.38 -5.36 32.25
N ALA A 353 26.36 -4.73 31.64
CA ALA A 353 25.40 -5.43 30.78
C ALA A 353 26.03 -5.93 29.49
N ALA A 354 26.93 -5.15 28.88
CA ALA A 354 27.67 -5.58 27.68
C ALA A 354 28.58 -6.79 27.97
N ASP A 355 29.30 -6.77 29.09
CA ASP A 355 30.14 -7.88 29.52
C ASP A 355 29.32 -9.13 29.86
N LYS A 356 28.16 -8.95 30.52
CA LYS A 356 27.20 -10.05 30.74
C LYS A 356 26.68 -10.63 29.43
N ALA A 357 26.30 -9.80 28.47
CA ALA A 357 25.82 -10.26 27.17
C ALA A 357 26.91 -11.01 26.39
N ALA A 358 28.15 -10.53 26.42
CA ALA A 358 29.30 -11.24 25.84
C ALA A 358 29.52 -12.61 26.51
N SER A 359 29.34 -12.70 27.84
CA SER A 359 29.47 -13.95 28.58
C SER A 359 28.30 -14.92 28.36
N ALA A 360 27.11 -14.41 28.03
CA ALA A 360 25.90 -15.20 27.78
C ALA A 360 25.76 -15.65 26.32
N HIS A 361 26.54 -15.07 25.40
CA HIS A 361 26.54 -15.45 24.00
C HIS A 361 26.99 -16.90 23.84
N THR A 362 26.05 -17.75 23.40
CA THR A 362 26.33 -19.15 23.10
C THR A 362 26.41 -19.31 21.59
N PRO A 363 27.63 -19.42 21.01
CA PRO A 363 27.77 -19.61 19.57
C PRO A 363 27.11 -20.92 19.15
N SER A 364 26.56 -20.98 17.93
CA SER A 364 25.83 -22.17 17.44
C SER A 364 26.74 -23.40 17.28
N GLY A 365 28.05 -23.21 17.34
CA GLY A 365 29.05 -24.25 17.44
C GLY A 365 30.44 -23.70 17.17
N THR A 366 31.46 -24.33 17.77
CA THR A 366 32.87 -23.95 17.60
C THR A 366 33.57 -24.77 16.52
N THR A 367 32.98 -25.90 16.11
CA THR A 367 33.49 -26.79 15.07
C THR A 367 32.37 -27.25 14.14
N ILE A 368 32.73 -27.75 12.95
CA ILE A 368 31.77 -28.31 11.99
C ILE A 368 31.01 -29.52 12.59
N GLN A 369 31.64 -30.27 13.50
CA GLN A 369 31.02 -31.44 14.14
C GLN A 369 29.78 -31.05 14.97
N ASN A 370 29.77 -29.86 15.57
CA ASN A 370 28.62 -29.35 16.31
C ASN A 370 27.39 -29.15 15.42
N PHE A 371 27.59 -29.02 14.10
CA PHE A 371 26.53 -28.87 13.10
C PHE A 371 26.24 -30.17 12.35
N ALA A 372 26.93 -31.27 12.67
CA ALA A 372 26.84 -32.55 11.96
C ALA A 372 25.92 -33.59 12.64
N THR A 373 25.46 -33.31 13.85
CA THR A 373 24.57 -34.19 14.64
C THR A 373 23.39 -33.38 15.15
N THR A 374 22.18 -33.87 14.89
CA THR A 374 20.96 -33.43 15.59
C THR A 374 21.15 -33.73 17.08
N GLN A 375 21.07 -32.70 17.92
CA GLN A 375 20.94 -32.88 19.38
C GLN A 375 19.60 -33.50 19.73
#